data_AF-X1PNM5-F1
#
_entry.id   AF-X1PNM5-F1
#
_cell.length_a   1.000
_cell.length_b   1.000
_cell.length_c   1.000
_cell.angle_alpha   90.00
_cell.angle_beta   90.00
_cell.angle_gamma   90.00
#
_symmetry.space_group_name_H-M   'P 1'
#
loop_
_entity.id
_entity.type
_entity.pdbx_description
1 polymer ?
#
loop_
_entity_poly.entity_id
_entity_poly.type
_entity_poly.pdbx_seq_one_letter_code
_entity_poly.pdbx_strand_id
1 'polypeptide(L)'
;MEDTLKAGANFCDPDAVEVLVTEGPKCVEELIELGTKFDKIEGKYKTTLEAAHQRPRILHARGDATGAEIEESLSKKVINENKIKIKENILVIDILTEHTTCYGLLTLDSNTNEIIAYLARATILASGGAGQLFSNTTNPDVATGDGIAMAYRGRAKVTDLEFIQFHPTALYHQGSPKFLISEAVRGEGAILKNINNKPFMHSYHPLAELAPRDIVSRAITD
;
A
#
# COMPACT_ATOMS: atom_id res chain seq x y z
N MET A 1 -10.72 15.22 0.34
CA MET A 1 -12.03 14.56 0.49
C MET A 1 -12.61 14.20 -0.87
N GLU A 2 -12.99 15.18 -1.71
CA GLU A 2 -13.66 14.92 -3.00
C GLU A 2 -12.97 13.88 -3.90
N ASP A 3 -11.68 14.05 -4.22
CA ASP A 3 -10.93 13.10 -5.06
C ASP A 3 -10.98 11.67 -4.51
N THR A 4 -10.81 11.50 -3.20
CA THR A 4 -10.82 10.19 -2.53
C THR A 4 -12.21 9.54 -2.61
N LEU A 5 -13.27 10.30 -2.31
CA LEU A 5 -14.64 9.80 -2.37
C LEU A 5 -15.05 9.42 -3.80
N LYS A 6 -14.68 10.25 -4.79
CA LYS A 6 -14.93 9.97 -6.20
C LYS A 6 -14.19 8.72 -6.67
N ALA A 7 -12.91 8.59 -6.32
CA ALA A 7 -12.11 7.42 -6.68
C ALA A 7 -12.60 6.13 -6.02
N GLY A 8 -13.18 6.22 -4.81
CA GLY A 8 -13.76 5.10 -4.09
C GLY A 8 -15.16 4.67 -4.55
N ALA A 9 -15.71 5.28 -5.60
CA ALA A 9 -16.98 4.88 -6.23
C ALA A 9 -18.17 4.75 -5.25
N ASN A 10 -18.25 5.62 -4.24
CA ASN A 10 -19.26 5.62 -3.16
C ASN A 10 -19.20 4.45 -2.16
N PHE A 11 -18.10 3.68 -2.13
CA PHE A 11 -17.87 2.62 -1.14
C PHE A 11 -17.02 3.07 0.06
N CYS A 12 -16.48 4.30 0.02
CA CYS A 12 -15.73 4.84 1.15
C CYS A 12 -16.63 5.14 2.35
N ASP A 13 -16.13 4.86 3.55
CA ASP A 13 -16.62 5.48 4.78
C ASP A 13 -16.17 6.96 4.83
N PRO A 14 -17.10 7.93 4.81
CA PRO A 14 -16.75 9.35 4.82
C PRO A 14 -15.97 9.78 6.06
N ASP A 15 -16.24 9.20 7.23
CA ASP A 15 -15.59 9.58 8.49
C ASP A 15 -14.11 9.14 8.47
N ALA A 16 -13.85 7.93 7.97
CA ALA A 16 -12.48 7.45 7.78
C ALA A 16 -11.71 8.28 6.72
N VAL A 17 -12.40 8.67 5.64
CA VAL A 17 -11.80 9.55 4.62
C VAL A 17 -11.49 10.93 5.19
N GLU A 18 -12.36 11.49 6.03
CA GLU A 18 -12.12 12.76 6.69
C GLU A 18 -10.84 12.71 7.52
N VAL A 19 -10.73 11.75 8.43
CA VAL A 19 -9.52 11.52 9.25
C VAL A 19 -8.26 11.44 8.37
N LEU A 20 -8.29 10.60 7.33
CA LEU A 20 -7.16 10.43 6.41
C LEU A 20 -6.72 11.76 5.77
N VAL A 21 -7.67 12.57 5.28
CA VAL A 21 -7.33 13.79 4.53
C VAL A 21 -7.00 14.97 5.42
N THR A 22 -7.53 15.02 6.65
CA THR A 22 -7.26 16.10 7.61
C THR A 22 -5.99 15.85 8.40
N GLU A 23 -5.72 14.61 8.79
CA GLU A 23 -4.53 14.25 9.59
C GLU A 23 -3.31 13.95 8.72
N GLY A 24 -3.51 13.52 7.47
CA GLY A 24 -2.44 13.14 6.53
C GLY A 24 -1.28 14.15 6.42
N PRO A 25 -1.52 15.47 6.23
CA PRO A 25 -0.44 16.46 6.18
C PRO A 25 0.43 16.47 7.44
N LYS A 26 -0.18 16.38 8.62
CA LYS A 26 0.56 16.33 9.89
C LYS A 26 1.37 15.04 10.00
N CYS A 27 0.82 13.89 9.60
CA CYS A 27 1.56 12.63 9.58
C CYS A 27 2.78 12.70 8.64
N VAL A 28 2.68 13.42 7.52
CA VAL A 28 3.82 13.65 6.62
C VAL A 28 4.89 14.52 7.27
N GLU A 29 4.49 15.56 8.01
CA GLU A 29 5.42 16.37 8.81
C GLU A 29 6.14 15.51 9.88
N GLU A 30 5.40 14.65 10.56
CA GLU A 30 5.97 13.69 11.53
C GLU A 30 6.99 12.75 10.87
N LEU A 31 6.73 12.24 9.65
CA LEU A 31 7.72 11.44 8.90
C LEU A 31 9.01 12.24 8.62
N ILE A 32 8.88 13.51 8.24
CA ILE A 32 10.03 14.40 8.01
C ILE A 32 10.82 14.59 9.31
N GLU A 33 10.15 14.82 10.44
CA GLU A 33 10.78 14.94 11.76
C GLU A 33 11.48 13.65 12.20
N LEU A 34 10.92 12.50 11.84
CA LEU A 34 11.51 11.18 12.08
C LEU A 34 12.72 10.88 11.17
N GLY A 35 12.93 11.69 10.12
CA GLY A 35 14.14 11.67 9.30
C GLY A 35 13.92 11.36 7.82
N THR A 36 12.67 11.17 7.37
CA THR A 36 12.35 10.91 5.96
C THR A 36 12.72 12.12 5.08
N LYS A 37 13.52 11.86 4.05
CA LYS A 37 14.00 12.90 3.12
C LYS A 37 13.23 12.86 1.81
N PHE A 38 12.17 13.65 1.72
CA PHE A 38 11.50 13.90 0.46
C PHE A 38 12.30 14.83 -0.46
N ASP A 39 12.14 14.63 -1.77
CA ASP A 39 12.82 15.37 -2.82
C ASP A 39 12.45 16.85 -2.79
N LYS A 40 13.46 17.70 -3.04
CA LYS A 40 13.30 19.16 -3.07
C LYS A 40 13.88 19.75 -4.36
N ILE A 41 13.23 20.79 -4.85
CA ILE A 41 13.72 21.67 -5.93
C ILE A 41 13.78 23.07 -5.35
N GLU A 42 14.96 23.70 -5.42
CA GLU A 42 15.17 25.08 -4.91
C GLU A 42 14.70 25.26 -3.45
N GLY A 43 14.92 24.24 -2.61
CA GLY A 43 14.55 24.25 -1.19
C GLY A 43 13.07 23.97 -0.91
N LYS A 44 12.21 23.84 -1.94
CA LYS A 44 10.79 23.48 -1.79
C LYS A 44 10.57 22.01 -2.11
N TYR A 45 9.63 21.38 -1.42
CA TYR A 45 9.27 19.99 -1.70
C TYR A 45 8.72 19.83 -3.13
N LYS A 46 9.23 18.82 -3.84
CA LYS A 46 8.73 18.44 -5.15
C LYS A 46 7.48 17.60 -4.98
N THR A 47 6.38 18.02 -5.60
CA THR A 47 5.14 17.26 -5.65
C THR A 47 4.82 16.85 -7.08
N THR A 48 4.19 15.69 -7.24
CA THR A 48 3.65 15.23 -8.54
C THR A 48 2.14 15.03 -8.46
N LEU A 49 1.54 14.81 -9.63
CA LEU A 49 0.14 14.45 -9.83
C LEU A 49 0.05 12.96 -10.19
N GLU A 50 -0.80 12.21 -9.50
CA GLU A 50 -1.15 10.82 -9.86
C GLU A 50 -2.64 10.72 -10.19
N ALA A 51 -3.13 9.51 -10.55
CA ALA A 51 -4.48 9.35 -11.05
C ALA A 51 -5.53 9.75 -10.01
N ALA A 52 -6.69 10.18 -10.51
CA ALA A 52 -7.82 10.68 -9.72
C ALA A 52 -7.55 11.92 -8.85
N HIS A 53 -6.33 12.48 -8.82
CA HIS A 53 -6.05 13.73 -8.13
C HIS A 53 -6.32 14.95 -9.03
N GLN A 54 -6.86 16.02 -8.45
CA GLN A 54 -7.09 17.29 -9.12
C GLN A 54 -5.91 18.27 -9.00
N ARG A 55 -4.98 18.03 -8.06
CA ARG A 55 -3.83 18.92 -7.81
C ARG A 55 -2.57 18.13 -7.44
N PRO A 56 -1.36 18.61 -7.80
CA PRO A 56 -0.11 17.98 -7.38
C PRO A 56 0.03 18.05 -5.86
N ARG A 57 0.21 16.89 -5.22
CA ARG A 57 0.28 16.80 -3.75
C ARG A 57 0.97 15.54 -3.23
N ILE A 58 1.61 14.78 -4.12
CA ILE A 58 2.29 13.54 -3.76
C ILE A 58 3.77 13.83 -3.68
N LEU A 59 4.32 13.70 -2.47
CA LEU A 59 5.74 13.80 -2.23
C LEU A 59 6.44 12.51 -2.65
N HIS A 60 7.60 12.68 -3.26
CA HIS A 60 8.48 11.57 -3.60
C HIS A 60 9.82 11.69 -2.92
N ALA A 61 10.54 10.57 -2.81
CA ALA A 61 11.92 10.56 -2.38
C ALA A 61 12.75 9.69 -3.32
N ARG A 62 13.98 10.14 -3.61
CA ARG A 62 14.94 9.43 -4.46
C ARG A 62 14.36 9.14 -5.86
N GLY A 63 13.55 10.04 -6.40
CA GLY A 63 12.85 9.85 -7.69
C GLY A 63 11.54 9.07 -7.53
N ASP A 64 11.61 7.74 -7.46
CA ASP A 64 10.45 6.83 -7.41
C ASP A 64 10.53 5.79 -6.27
N ALA A 65 11.48 5.95 -5.34
CA ALA A 65 11.74 5.00 -4.25
C ALA A 65 11.26 5.51 -2.88
N THR A 66 10.15 6.25 -2.86
CA THR A 66 9.56 6.87 -1.66
C THR A 66 9.32 5.87 -0.54
N GLY A 67 8.82 4.67 -0.85
CA GLY A 67 8.60 3.61 0.13
C GLY A 67 9.87 3.17 0.84
N ALA A 68 11.00 3.06 0.11
CA ALA A 68 12.28 2.67 0.68
C ALA A 68 12.85 3.74 1.62
N GLU A 69 12.73 5.03 1.26
CA GLU A 69 13.15 6.13 2.15
C GLU A 69 12.35 6.16 3.45
N ILE A 70 11.02 5.98 3.37
CA ILE A 70 10.15 5.95 4.55
C ILE A 70 10.48 4.75 5.43
N GLU A 71 10.54 3.54 4.86
CA GLU A 71 10.87 2.31 5.59
C GLU A 71 12.23 2.44 6.28
N GLU A 72 13.27 2.85 5.55
CA GLU A 72 14.62 2.98 6.09
C GLU A 72 14.68 3.99 7.24
N SER A 73 13.96 5.10 7.12
CA SER A 73 13.89 6.14 8.16
C SER A 73 13.20 5.64 9.42
N LEU A 74 12.04 5.00 9.27
CA LEU A 74 11.27 4.47 10.40
C LEU A 74 12.01 3.31 11.08
N SER A 75 12.54 2.37 10.31
CA SER A 75 13.31 1.23 10.83
C SER A 75 14.54 1.70 11.60
N LYS A 76 15.29 2.68 11.09
CA LYS A 76 16.40 3.30 11.85
C LYS A 76 15.94 3.93 13.15
N LYS A 77 14.80 4.62 13.17
CA LYS A 77 14.27 5.21 14.40
C LYS A 77 13.92 4.13 15.43
N VAL A 78 13.24 3.08 14.99
CA VAL A 78 12.79 1.99 15.86
C VAL A 78 13.96 1.18 16.40
N ILE A 79 14.96 0.86 15.58
CA ILE A 79 16.17 0.12 16.01
C ILE A 79 16.93 0.89 17.10
N ASN A 80 16.91 2.23 17.05
CA ASN A 80 17.58 3.08 18.03
C ASN A 80 16.73 3.39 19.28
N GLU A 81 15.49 2.87 19.37
CA GLU A 81 14.60 3.07 20.52
C GLU A 81 14.64 1.86 21.46
N ASN A 82 15.21 2.05 22.65
CA ASN A 82 15.41 1.00 23.65
C ASN A 82 14.10 0.41 24.21
N LYS A 83 12.98 1.11 24.07
CA LYS A 83 11.66 0.64 24.53
C LYS A 83 11.00 -0.34 23.57
N ILE A 84 11.47 -0.45 22.33
CA ILE A 84 10.89 -1.33 21.31
C ILE A 84 11.74 -2.58 21.18
N LYS A 85 11.10 -3.75 21.26
CA LYS A 85 11.74 -5.04 21.03
C LYS A 85 11.36 -5.55 19.65
N ILE A 86 12.33 -5.58 18.74
CA ILE A 86 12.16 -6.15 17.41
C ILE A 86 12.46 -7.66 17.49
N LYS A 87 11.58 -8.46 16.89
CA LYS A 87 11.74 -9.91 16.75
C LYS A 87 11.53 -10.26 15.29
N GLU A 88 12.62 -10.50 14.58
CA GLU A 88 12.62 -10.88 13.17
C GLU A 88 12.49 -12.40 13.03
N ASN A 89 12.08 -12.85 11.83
CA ASN A 89 11.93 -14.27 11.51
C ASN A 89 10.94 -15.03 12.41
N ILE A 90 9.98 -14.31 13.01
CA ILE A 90 8.88 -14.88 13.79
C ILE A 90 7.63 -14.92 12.92
N LEU A 91 7.19 -16.13 12.55
CA LEU A 91 5.94 -16.34 11.85
C LEU A 91 4.80 -16.34 12.87
N VAL A 92 3.76 -15.55 12.66
CA VAL A 92 2.56 -15.61 13.49
C VAL A 92 1.64 -16.71 12.95
N ILE A 93 1.30 -17.68 13.80
CA ILE A 93 0.43 -18.81 13.43
C ILE A 93 -1.04 -18.39 13.58
N ASP A 94 -1.39 -17.85 14.75
CA ASP A 94 -2.75 -17.40 15.04
C ASP A 94 -2.80 -16.39 16.20
N ILE A 95 -3.97 -15.78 16.36
CA ILE A 95 -4.28 -14.85 17.45
C ILE A 95 -4.80 -15.67 18.65
N LEU A 96 -4.25 -15.40 19.83
CA LEU A 96 -4.77 -15.96 21.08
C LEU A 96 -6.05 -15.20 21.45
N THR A 97 -7.20 -15.81 21.25
CA THR A 97 -8.51 -15.17 21.45
C THR A 97 -9.44 -15.99 22.32
N GLU A 98 -10.24 -15.31 23.14
CA GLU A 98 -11.40 -15.87 23.83
C GLU A 98 -12.57 -14.91 23.63
N HIS A 99 -13.68 -15.41 23.06
CA HIS A 99 -14.83 -14.60 22.66
C HIS A 99 -14.45 -13.41 21.76
N THR A 100 -14.47 -12.20 22.31
CA THR A 100 -14.17 -10.93 21.62
C THR A 100 -12.86 -10.31 22.09
N THR A 101 -12.10 -11.01 22.94
CA THR A 101 -10.89 -10.50 23.56
C THR A 101 -9.66 -11.16 22.93
N CYS A 102 -8.72 -10.34 22.49
CA CYS A 102 -7.39 -10.76 22.07
C CYS A 102 -6.43 -10.68 23.26
N TYR A 103 -5.70 -11.77 23.51
CA TYR A 103 -4.71 -11.90 24.57
C TYR A 103 -3.27 -11.87 24.04
N GLY A 104 -3.10 -11.87 22.71
CA GLY A 104 -1.79 -11.88 22.08
C GLY A 104 -1.72 -12.82 20.87
N LEU A 105 -0.55 -13.40 20.65
CA LEU A 105 -0.22 -14.16 19.44
C LEU A 105 0.45 -15.50 19.77
N LEU A 106 0.13 -16.52 18.99
CA LEU A 106 0.88 -17.77 18.91
C LEU A 106 1.81 -17.69 17.70
N THR A 107 3.09 -17.95 17.89
CA THR A 107 4.10 -17.76 16.85
C THR A 107 5.03 -18.95 16.73
N LEU A 108 5.68 -19.10 15.57
CA LEU A 108 6.79 -20.00 15.30
C LEU A 108 8.06 -19.17 15.05
N ASP A 109 9.10 -19.40 15.83
CA ASP A 109 10.43 -18.87 15.52
C ASP A 109 11.05 -19.70 14.39
N SER A 110 11.28 -19.07 13.24
CA SER A 110 11.77 -19.77 12.04
C SER A 110 13.22 -20.24 12.17
N ASN A 111 13.98 -19.70 13.13
CA ASN A 111 15.37 -20.10 13.35
C ASN A 111 15.47 -21.30 14.29
N THR A 112 14.61 -21.39 15.30
CA THR A 112 14.66 -22.43 16.33
C THR A 112 13.59 -23.51 16.16
N ASN A 113 12.57 -23.26 15.33
CA ASN A 113 11.34 -24.04 15.22
C ASN A 113 10.53 -24.13 16.53
N GLU A 114 10.75 -23.19 17.46
CA GLU A 114 10.00 -23.15 18.72
C GLU A 114 8.67 -22.41 18.56
N ILE A 115 7.63 -22.97 19.20
CA ILE A 115 6.33 -22.31 19.31
C ILE A 115 6.32 -21.44 20.57
N ILE A 116 6.05 -20.15 20.41
CA ILE A 116 6.09 -19.16 21.49
C ILE A 116 4.74 -18.44 21.55
N ALA A 117 4.21 -18.28 22.76
CA ALA A 117 3.05 -17.44 23.02
C ALA A 117 3.49 -16.05 23.49
N TYR A 118 3.15 -15.01 22.74
CA TYR A 118 3.36 -13.61 23.13
C TYR A 118 2.06 -13.03 23.67
N LEU A 119 2.01 -12.78 24.99
CA LEU A 119 0.86 -12.15 25.62
C LEU A 119 0.99 -10.62 25.56
N ALA A 120 -0.10 -9.94 25.24
CA ALA A 120 -0.15 -8.49 25.16
C ALA A 120 -1.52 -7.94 25.58
N ARG A 121 -1.53 -6.70 26.08
CA ARG A 121 -2.77 -5.97 26.42
C ARG A 121 -3.48 -5.44 25.17
N ALA A 122 -2.74 -5.27 24.08
CA ALA A 122 -3.23 -4.83 22.78
C ALA A 122 -2.35 -5.47 21.70
N THR A 123 -2.98 -5.88 20.61
CA THR A 123 -2.32 -6.48 19.45
C THR A 123 -2.76 -5.74 18.20
N ILE A 124 -1.79 -5.30 17.40
CA ILE A 124 -2.03 -4.58 16.14
C ILE A 124 -1.53 -5.49 15.02
N LEU A 125 -2.40 -5.80 14.05
CA LEU A 125 -2.01 -6.50 12.84
C LEU A 125 -1.68 -5.47 11.76
N ALA A 126 -0.43 -5.48 11.30
CA ALA A 126 0.07 -4.65 10.20
C ALA A 126 0.79 -5.53 9.16
N SER A 127 0.15 -6.65 8.79
CA SER A 127 0.76 -7.76 8.04
C SER A 127 0.82 -7.57 6.51
N GLY A 128 0.45 -6.40 5.99
CA GLY A 128 0.28 -6.19 4.55
C GLY A 128 -0.95 -6.89 3.96
N GLY A 129 -0.98 -7.00 2.63
CA GLY A 129 -2.13 -7.51 1.86
C GLY A 129 -2.03 -8.97 1.43
N ALA A 130 -2.93 -9.38 0.53
CA ALA A 130 -3.07 -10.74 0.00
C ALA A 130 -2.78 -10.84 -1.51
N GLY A 131 -1.79 -10.08 -1.99
CA GLY A 131 -1.45 -9.98 -3.41
C GLY A 131 -1.03 -11.30 -4.05
N GLN A 132 -0.51 -12.25 -3.27
CA GLN A 132 -0.06 -13.58 -3.74
C GLN A 132 -1.21 -14.56 -4.03
N LEU A 133 -2.47 -14.17 -3.81
CA LEU A 133 -3.63 -14.93 -4.30
C LEU A 133 -3.74 -14.94 -5.84
N PHE A 134 -3.04 -14.01 -6.51
CA PHE A 134 -3.09 -13.84 -7.96
C PHE A 134 -1.75 -14.21 -8.61
N SER A 135 -1.81 -14.95 -9.72
CA SER A 135 -0.62 -15.41 -10.45
C SER A 135 0.25 -14.28 -11.02
N ASN A 136 -0.32 -13.09 -11.21
CA ASN A 136 0.40 -11.90 -11.63
C ASN A 136 0.19 -10.81 -10.58
N THR A 137 1.24 -10.44 -9.86
CA THR A 137 1.16 -9.45 -8.78
C THR A 137 2.46 -8.64 -8.70
N THR A 138 2.34 -7.35 -8.39
CA THR A 138 3.49 -6.46 -8.11
C THR A 138 3.94 -6.53 -6.66
N ASN A 139 3.25 -7.34 -5.84
CA ASN A 139 3.53 -7.46 -4.42
C ASN A 139 4.73 -8.38 -4.17
N PRO A 140 5.45 -8.21 -3.05
CA PRO A 140 6.47 -9.16 -2.63
C PRO A 140 5.86 -10.53 -2.28
N ASP A 141 6.70 -11.56 -2.23
CA ASP A 141 6.29 -12.95 -1.95
C ASP A 141 5.67 -13.13 -0.55
N VAL A 142 5.88 -12.19 0.36
CA VAL A 142 5.34 -12.19 1.72
C VAL A 142 3.91 -11.66 1.83
N ALA A 143 3.33 -11.10 0.75
CA ALA A 143 1.96 -10.56 0.77
C ALA A 143 0.91 -11.67 0.57
N THR A 144 0.83 -12.60 1.52
CA THR A 144 0.03 -13.83 1.46
C THR A 144 -1.34 -13.73 2.14
N GLY A 145 -1.65 -12.61 2.79
CA GLY A 145 -2.93 -12.40 3.47
C GLY A 145 -3.03 -13.04 4.86
N ASP A 146 -1.90 -13.41 5.48
CA ASP A 146 -1.86 -14.13 6.76
C ASP A 146 -2.64 -13.41 7.88
N GLY A 147 -2.46 -12.10 8.03
CA GLY A 147 -3.17 -11.33 9.05
C GLY A 147 -4.68 -11.24 8.82
N ILE A 148 -5.13 -11.18 7.56
CA ILE A 148 -6.56 -11.22 7.24
C ILE A 148 -7.13 -12.59 7.64
N ALA A 149 -6.43 -13.67 7.28
CA ALA A 149 -6.85 -15.03 7.61
C ALA A 149 -6.87 -15.28 9.13
N MET A 150 -5.84 -14.82 9.85
CA MET A 150 -5.78 -14.90 11.32
C MET A 150 -6.88 -14.08 11.99
N ALA A 151 -7.12 -12.85 11.53
CA ALA A 151 -8.21 -12.02 12.05
C ALA A 151 -9.57 -12.71 11.87
N TYR A 152 -9.83 -13.26 10.68
CA TYR A 152 -11.05 -14.01 10.41
C TYR A 152 -11.21 -15.24 11.30
N ARG A 153 -10.15 -16.05 11.50
CA ARG A 153 -10.18 -17.18 12.44
C ARG A 153 -10.38 -16.75 13.89
N GLY A 154 -9.79 -15.61 14.26
CA GLY A 154 -10.03 -14.89 15.52
C GLY A 154 -11.40 -14.22 15.63
N ARG A 155 -12.32 -14.50 14.70
CA ARG A 155 -13.72 -14.00 14.66
C ARG A 155 -13.86 -12.49 14.43
N ALA A 156 -12.80 -11.81 14.01
CA ALA A 156 -12.92 -10.46 13.51
C ALA A 156 -13.76 -10.47 12.23
N LYS A 157 -14.58 -9.45 12.05
CA LYS A 157 -15.23 -9.22 10.76
C LYS A 157 -14.17 -8.76 9.75
N VAL A 158 -14.17 -9.38 8.59
CA VAL A 158 -13.43 -8.95 7.40
C VAL A 158 -14.45 -8.53 6.36
N THR A 159 -14.17 -7.45 5.64
CA THR A 159 -15.09 -6.86 4.65
C THR A 159 -14.33 -6.51 3.39
N ASP A 160 -15.06 -6.28 2.31
CA ASP A 160 -14.57 -5.66 1.07
C ASP A 160 -13.44 -6.46 0.40
N LEU A 161 -13.36 -7.77 0.67
CA LEU A 161 -12.32 -8.67 0.15
C LEU A 161 -12.44 -8.89 -1.37
N GLU A 162 -13.59 -8.60 -1.95
CA GLU A 162 -13.83 -8.58 -3.39
C GLU A 162 -13.16 -7.40 -4.11
N PHE A 163 -12.81 -6.33 -3.39
CA PHE A 163 -12.22 -5.12 -3.97
C PHE A 163 -10.70 -5.26 -4.10
N ILE A 164 -10.26 -6.04 -5.09
CA ILE A 164 -8.84 -6.18 -5.43
C ILE A 164 -8.45 -5.21 -6.54
N GLN A 165 -7.48 -4.35 -6.25
CA GLN A 165 -6.95 -3.40 -7.23
C GLN A 165 -5.87 -4.05 -8.10
N PHE A 166 -6.09 -4.05 -9.41
CA PHE A 166 -5.06 -4.37 -10.40
C PHE A 166 -4.41 -3.08 -10.88
N HIS A 167 -3.10 -2.97 -10.68
CA HIS A 167 -2.37 -1.83 -11.22
C HIS A 167 -2.27 -1.94 -12.74
N PRO A 168 -2.62 -0.89 -13.51
CA PRO A 168 -2.72 -0.98 -14.97
C PRO A 168 -1.38 -1.19 -15.67
N THR A 169 -0.29 -0.74 -15.05
CA THR A 169 1.05 -0.70 -15.68
C THR A 169 2.08 -1.53 -14.91
N ALA A 170 1.89 -2.86 -14.90
CA ALA A 170 2.96 -3.79 -14.51
C ALA A 170 3.82 -4.15 -15.75
N LEU A 171 5.13 -4.27 -15.56
CA LEU A 171 6.06 -4.62 -16.63
C LEU A 171 5.77 -6.04 -17.14
N TYR A 172 5.54 -6.15 -18.45
CA TYR A 172 5.46 -7.43 -19.15
C TYR A 172 6.77 -7.68 -19.91
N HIS A 173 7.67 -8.44 -19.28
CA HIS A 173 8.91 -8.90 -19.92
C HIS A 173 9.23 -10.32 -19.46
N GLN A 174 9.65 -11.18 -20.39
CA GLN A 174 9.97 -12.57 -20.08
C GLN A 174 11.16 -12.63 -19.11
N GLY A 175 11.02 -13.40 -18.04
CA GLY A 175 12.07 -13.55 -17.01
C GLY A 175 12.20 -12.36 -16.06
N SER A 176 11.38 -11.30 -16.21
CA SER A 176 11.32 -10.21 -15.26
C SER A 176 10.23 -10.47 -14.21
N PRO A 177 10.44 -10.11 -12.93
CA PRO A 177 9.33 -10.00 -12.00
C PRO A 177 8.29 -9.00 -12.54
N LYS A 178 7.05 -9.10 -12.07
CA LYS A 178 5.99 -8.15 -12.46
C LYS A 178 6.21 -6.81 -11.77
N PHE A 179 7.25 -6.12 -12.22
CA PHE A 179 7.71 -4.87 -11.65
C PHE A 179 6.67 -3.77 -11.92
N LEU A 180 6.38 -2.97 -10.90
CA LEU A 180 5.44 -1.87 -10.99
C LEU A 180 6.06 -0.71 -11.78
N ILE A 181 5.43 -0.28 -12.88
CA ILE A 181 5.73 1.01 -13.49
C ILE A 181 4.81 2.03 -12.85
N SER A 182 5.40 2.99 -12.12
CA SER A 182 4.68 3.98 -11.31
C SER A 182 3.64 4.75 -12.11
N GLU A 183 2.51 5.04 -11.47
CA GLU A 183 1.46 5.91 -12.01
C GLU A 183 1.96 7.34 -12.25
N ALA A 184 2.98 7.79 -11.51
CA ALA A 184 3.64 9.07 -11.75
C ALA A 184 4.16 9.19 -13.19
N VAL A 185 4.51 8.08 -13.86
CA VAL A 185 4.95 8.10 -15.26
C VAL A 185 3.82 8.58 -16.18
N ARG A 186 2.56 8.20 -15.92
CA ARG A 186 1.38 8.75 -16.62
C ARG A 186 1.11 10.19 -16.20
N GLY A 187 1.29 10.52 -14.93
CA GLY A 187 1.25 11.89 -14.39
C GLY A 187 2.18 12.87 -15.11
N GLU A 188 3.36 12.39 -15.51
CA GLU A 188 4.38 13.15 -16.24
C GLU A 188 4.19 13.08 -17.77
N GLY A 189 3.04 12.58 -18.25
CA GLY A 189 2.64 12.66 -19.66
C GLY A 189 2.87 11.40 -20.50
N ALA A 190 3.19 10.24 -19.88
CA ALA A 190 3.23 9.00 -20.64
C ALA A 190 1.84 8.60 -21.14
N ILE A 191 1.80 8.01 -22.34
CA ILE A 191 0.58 7.68 -23.07
C ILE A 191 0.43 6.16 -23.18
N LEU A 192 -0.76 5.64 -22.88
CA LEU A 192 -1.09 4.23 -23.07
C LEU A 192 -1.47 3.98 -24.54
N LYS A 193 -0.81 3.02 -25.17
CA LYS A 193 -1.00 2.70 -26.60
C LYS A 193 -1.31 1.22 -26.79
N ASN A 194 -2.15 0.92 -27.77
CA ASN A 194 -2.46 -0.46 -28.15
C ASN A 194 -1.39 -1.06 -29.10
N ILE A 195 -1.61 -2.30 -29.54
CA ILE A 195 -0.72 -3.01 -30.46
C ILE A 195 -0.48 -2.31 -31.82
N ASN A 196 -1.36 -1.38 -32.20
CA ASN A 196 -1.24 -0.57 -33.41
C ASN A 196 -0.57 0.79 -33.14
N ASN A 197 0.04 0.97 -31.94
CA ASN A 197 0.68 2.19 -31.48
C ASN A 197 -0.28 3.40 -31.40
N LYS A 198 -1.58 3.16 -31.22
CA LYS A 198 -2.60 4.21 -31.10
C LYS A 198 -2.97 4.46 -29.63
N PRO A 199 -3.04 5.73 -29.17
CA PRO A 199 -3.65 6.08 -27.89
C PRO A 199 -5.11 5.64 -27.88
N PHE A 200 -5.58 5.05 -26.78
CA PHE A 200 -6.94 4.51 -26.69
C PHE A 200 -7.76 5.08 -25.53
N MET A 201 -7.12 5.52 -24.44
CA MET A 201 -7.82 5.91 -23.20
C MET A 201 -8.85 7.04 -23.36
N HIS A 202 -8.64 7.96 -24.32
CA HIS A 202 -9.61 9.02 -24.62
C HIS A 202 -11.00 8.49 -25.02
N SER A 203 -11.08 7.27 -25.56
CA SER A 203 -12.36 6.65 -25.93
C SER A 203 -13.09 6.04 -24.73
N TYR A 204 -12.39 5.82 -23.62
CA TYR A 204 -12.92 5.17 -22.42
C TYR A 204 -13.26 6.15 -21.30
N HIS A 205 -12.48 7.22 -21.13
CA HIS A 205 -12.69 8.16 -20.04
C HIS A 205 -12.17 9.57 -20.37
N PRO A 206 -12.87 10.65 -19.95
CA PRO A 206 -12.43 12.03 -20.19
C PRO A 206 -11.04 12.37 -19.61
N LEU A 207 -10.67 11.76 -18.48
CA LEU A 207 -9.34 11.92 -17.87
C LEU A 207 -8.24 11.09 -18.56
N ALA A 208 -8.59 10.27 -19.56
CA ALA A 208 -7.67 9.43 -20.31
C ALA A 208 -6.69 8.65 -19.41
N GLU A 209 -5.38 8.80 -19.57
CA GLU A 209 -4.35 8.11 -18.78
C GLU A 209 -4.39 8.41 -17.28
N LEU A 210 -5.05 9.49 -16.84
CA LEU A 210 -5.22 9.84 -15.43
C LEU A 210 -6.56 9.40 -14.84
N ALA A 211 -7.34 8.60 -15.59
CA ALA A 211 -8.54 7.96 -15.06
C ALA A 211 -8.21 7.03 -13.87
N PRO A 212 -9.19 6.76 -12.98
CA PRO A 212 -9.05 5.78 -11.91
C PRO A 212 -8.54 4.42 -12.41
N ARG A 213 -7.74 3.75 -11.57
CA ARG A 213 -7.02 2.52 -11.94
C ARG A 213 -7.94 1.41 -12.44
N ASP A 214 -9.11 1.24 -11.83
CA ASP A 214 -10.08 0.23 -12.24
C ASP A 214 -10.61 0.48 -13.65
N ILE A 215 -10.81 1.75 -14.04
CA ILE A 215 -11.20 2.14 -15.41
C ILE A 215 -10.07 1.87 -16.39
N VAL A 216 -8.84 2.30 -16.06
CA VAL A 216 -7.67 2.11 -16.93
C VAL A 216 -7.39 0.62 -17.13
N SER A 217 -7.40 -0.17 -16.06
CA SER A 217 -7.16 -1.61 -16.12
C SER A 217 -8.21 -2.33 -16.97
N ARG A 218 -9.50 -1.98 -16.85
CA ARG A 218 -10.56 -2.54 -17.72
C ARG A 218 -10.36 -2.14 -19.19
N ALA A 219 -9.99 -0.89 -19.46
CA ALA A 219 -9.76 -0.40 -20.82
C ALA A 219 -8.56 -1.06 -21.51
N ILE A 220 -7.55 -1.52 -20.76
CA ILE A 220 -6.42 -2.29 -21.30
C ILE A 220 -6.85 -3.70 -21.74
N THR A 221 -7.88 -4.26 -21.09
CA THR A 221 -8.33 -5.64 -21.32
C THR A 221 -9.45 -5.78 -22.35
N ASP A 222 -10.07 -4.67 -22.74
CA ASP A 222 -11.15 -4.61 -23.74
C ASP A 222 -10.60 -4.62 -25.18
#